data_AF-A0A1W2F9J3-F1
#
_entry.id   AF-A0A1W2F9J3-F1
#
_cell.length_a   1.000
_cell.length_b   1.000
_cell.length_c   1.000
_cell.angle_alpha   90.00
_cell.angle_beta   90.00
_cell.angle_gamma   90.00
#
_symmetry.space_group_name_H-M   'P 1'
#
loop_
_entity.id
_entity.type
_entity.pdbx_description
1 polymer ?
#
loop_
_entity_poly.entity_id
_entity_poly.type
_entity_poly.pdbx_seq_one_letter_code
_entity_poly.pdbx_strand_id
1 'polypeptide(L)'
;MSVYVDDMKARFGNMLMCHMWADSDAELLSMADRIGVQRKWIQGHPDLSFGPHRQARWVHFDIALSKRKLAIRNGAIETDRYGPIEHTSRLALSAAVANGDQVRADHARAKLSNIEKLRGARRGAKAMAHLLPIIDELADCLDDAKRAEWLLTVPDGVILRDASVLRAILQECGFVQGVRFVDVRFAALNATRSAYGTLRPEDRHLLMLERTVMRAIAASGWERPQPGSPRREG
;
A
#
# COMPACT_ATOMS: atom_id res chain seq x y z
N MET A 1 0.06 -24.80 14.77
CA MET A 1 1.06 -24.42 13.77
C MET A 1 0.31 -23.76 12.62
N SER A 2 0.96 -22.82 11.93
CA SER A 2 0.28 -21.87 11.04
C SER A 2 1.05 -21.64 9.75
N VAL A 3 0.32 -21.26 8.70
CA VAL A 3 0.87 -20.79 7.43
C VAL A 3 0.79 -19.27 7.39
N TYR A 4 1.82 -18.62 6.89
CA TYR A 4 1.94 -17.16 6.84
C TYR A 4 2.14 -16.70 5.40
N VAL A 5 1.59 -15.53 5.08
CA VAL A 5 1.84 -14.85 3.80
C VAL A 5 2.10 -13.37 4.04
N ASP A 6 3.19 -12.84 3.47
CA ASP A 6 3.52 -11.43 3.64
C ASP A 6 2.77 -10.49 2.68
N ASP A 7 2.91 -9.18 2.90
CA ASP A 7 2.40 -8.11 2.04
C ASP A 7 3.45 -7.61 1.02
N MET A 8 4.60 -8.29 0.91
CA MET A 8 5.64 -7.94 -0.05
C MET A 8 5.11 -8.09 -1.48
N LYS A 9 5.44 -7.15 -2.38
CA LYS A 9 5.08 -7.22 -3.79
C LYS A 9 6.32 -7.13 -4.66
N ALA A 10 7.00 -8.26 -4.86
CA ALA A 10 8.16 -8.35 -5.75
C ALA A 10 7.72 -8.63 -7.19
N ARG A 11 8.37 -8.01 -8.17
CA ARG A 11 8.06 -8.23 -9.60
C ARG A 11 8.71 -9.51 -10.10
N PHE A 12 7.94 -10.35 -10.78
CA PHE A 12 8.41 -11.50 -11.54
C PHE A 12 7.73 -11.52 -12.90
N GLY A 13 8.42 -11.00 -13.92
CA GLY A 13 7.80 -10.69 -15.22
C GLY A 13 6.61 -9.74 -15.05
N ASN A 14 5.42 -10.20 -15.47
CA ASN A 14 4.15 -9.46 -15.35
C ASN A 14 3.40 -9.75 -14.04
N MET A 15 3.94 -10.59 -13.16
CA MET A 15 3.31 -10.97 -11.90
C MET A 15 3.93 -10.21 -10.72
N LEU A 16 3.12 -10.07 -9.67
CA LEU A 16 3.56 -9.65 -8.34
C LEU A 16 3.51 -10.84 -7.39
N MET A 17 4.63 -11.07 -6.72
CA MET A 17 4.87 -12.21 -5.86
C MET A 17 4.97 -11.78 -4.40
N CYS A 18 4.50 -12.66 -3.53
CA CYS A 18 4.58 -12.59 -2.06
C CYS A 18 5.22 -13.88 -1.55
N HIS A 19 5.81 -13.85 -0.36
CA HIS A 19 6.32 -15.07 0.26
C HIS A 19 5.22 -15.79 1.03
N MET A 20 5.23 -17.11 0.99
CA MET A 20 4.42 -17.99 1.83
C MET A 20 5.31 -19.03 2.52
N TRP A 21 5.20 -19.15 3.85
CA TRP A 21 5.95 -20.11 4.66
C TRP A 21 5.08 -20.66 5.80
N ALA A 22 5.56 -21.64 6.54
CA ALA A 22 4.82 -22.21 7.67
C ALA A 22 5.75 -22.60 8.81
N ASP A 23 5.18 -23.00 9.94
CA ASP A 23 5.94 -23.56 11.06
C ASP A 23 6.44 -24.99 10.76
N SER A 24 5.86 -25.67 9.76
CA SER A 24 6.30 -26.99 9.28
C SER A 24 6.17 -27.19 7.78
N ASP A 25 7.02 -28.05 7.20
CA ASP A 25 6.98 -28.37 5.77
C ASP A 25 5.66 -29.02 5.35
N ALA A 26 5.08 -29.87 6.21
CA ALA A 26 3.82 -30.55 5.94
C ALA A 26 2.65 -29.56 5.75
N GLU A 27 2.57 -28.53 6.59
CA GLU A 27 1.53 -27.48 6.46
C GLU A 27 1.77 -26.61 5.25
N LEU A 28 3.02 -26.27 4.97
CA LEU A 28 3.37 -25.46 3.81
C LEU A 28 2.99 -26.17 2.50
N LEU A 29 3.31 -27.46 2.40
CA LEU A 29 2.96 -28.28 1.24
C LEU A 29 1.44 -28.48 1.13
N SER A 30 0.75 -28.72 2.24
CA SER A 30 -0.72 -28.84 2.27
C SER A 30 -1.40 -27.55 1.79
N MET A 31 -0.93 -26.38 2.23
CA MET A 31 -1.44 -25.10 1.72
C MET A 31 -1.14 -24.91 0.24
N ALA A 32 0.07 -25.25 -0.21
CA ALA A 32 0.45 -25.16 -1.62
C ALA A 32 -0.48 -26.00 -2.51
N ASP A 33 -0.78 -27.24 -2.13
CA ASP A 33 -1.71 -28.09 -2.86
C ASP A 33 -3.12 -27.48 -2.87
N ARG A 34 -3.59 -27.01 -1.70
CA ARG A 34 -4.92 -26.45 -1.52
C ARG A 34 -5.17 -25.20 -2.37
N ILE A 35 -4.14 -24.38 -2.59
CA ILE A 35 -4.23 -23.18 -3.44
C ILE A 35 -3.79 -23.44 -4.88
N GLY A 36 -3.42 -24.68 -5.22
CA GLY A 36 -2.97 -25.07 -6.55
C GLY A 36 -1.64 -24.46 -6.97
N VAL A 37 -0.68 -24.38 -6.05
CA VAL A 37 0.74 -24.08 -6.32
C VAL A 37 1.50 -25.40 -6.40
N GLN A 38 2.27 -25.59 -7.47
CA GLN A 38 3.01 -26.85 -7.66
C GLN A 38 4.16 -26.95 -6.66
N ARG A 39 4.24 -28.09 -5.95
CA ARG A 39 5.26 -28.35 -4.91
C ARG A 39 6.71 -28.17 -5.38
N LYS A 40 6.99 -28.36 -6.68
CA LYS A 40 8.31 -28.13 -7.27
C LYS A 40 8.85 -26.71 -7.07
N TRP A 41 7.98 -25.73 -6.83
CA TRP A 41 8.37 -24.33 -6.60
C TRP A 41 8.80 -24.02 -5.17
N ILE A 42 8.90 -25.03 -4.30
CA ILE A 42 9.43 -24.85 -2.96
C ILE A 42 10.89 -24.44 -3.02
N GLN A 43 11.27 -23.46 -2.21
CA GLN A 43 12.63 -22.94 -2.08
C GLN A 43 13.17 -23.28 -0.69
N GLY A 44 14.47 -23.53 -0.57
CA GLY A 44 15.18 -23.77 0.69
C GLY A 44 15.01 -25.17 1.28
N HIS A 45 14.17 -26.03 0.71
CA HIS A 45 14.02 -27.41 1.17
C HIS A 45 15.18 -28.28 0.67
N PRO A 46 15.84 -29.08 1.53
CA PRO A 46 17.03 -29.86 1.16
C PRO A 46 16.76 -30.83 0.00
N ASP A 47 15.66 -31.57 0.07
CA ASP A 47 15.35 -32.62 -0.93
C ASP A 47 14.44 -32.15 -2.07
N LEU A 48 13.40 -31.37 -1.77
CA LEU A 48 12.37 -30.97 -2.72
C LEU A 48 12.76 -29.78 -3.60
N SER A 49 13.63 -28.87 -3.13
CA SER A 49 14.07 -27.73 -3.92
C SER A 49 15.14 -28.14 -4.93
N PHE A 50 15.05 -27.60 -6.14
CA PHE A 50 15.98 -27.87 -7.24
C PHE A 50 16.92 -26.69 -7.51
N GLY A 51 18.12 -27.00 -8.01
CA GLY A 51 19.09 -26.01 -8.48
C GLY A 51 19.41 -24.91 -7.46
N PRO A 52 19.50 -23.64 -7.88
CA PRO A 52 19.86 -22.53 -6.98
C PRO A 52 18.80 -22.28 -5.88
N HIS A 53 17.55 -22.70 -6.08
CA HIS A 53 16.47 -22.50 -5.11
C HIS A 53 16.68 -23.29 -3.81
N ARG A 54 17.51 -24.32 -3.81
CA ARG A 54 17.89 -25.06 -2.60
C ARG A 54 18.70 -24.21 -1.61
N GLN A 55 19.37 -23.16 -2.09
CA GLN A 55 20.24 -22.31 -1.28
C GLN A 55 19.48 -21.18 -0.57
N ALA A 56 18.15 -21.13 -0.71
CA ALA A 56 17.36 -20.15 0.03
C ALA A 56 17.55 -20.34 1.54
N ARG A 57 17.55 -19.22 2.26
CA ARG A 57 17.89 -19.20 3.71
C ARG A 57 16.82 -19.84 4.60
N TRP A 58 15.63 -20.10 4.08
CA TRP A 58 14.54 -20.76 4.77
C TRP A 58 13.57 -21.40 3.77
N VAL A 59 12.76 -22.33 4.26
CA VAL A 59 11.78 -23.05 3.44
C VAL A 59 10.55 -22.18 3.16
N HIS A 60 10.24 -21.92 1.89
CA HIS A 60 9.08 -21.10 1.49
C HIS A 60 8.67 -21.32 0.02
N PHE A 61 7.54 -20.72 -0.35
CA PHE A 61 7.09 -20.53 -1.73
C PHE A 61 7.01 -19.04 -2.05
N ASP A 62 7.36 -18.68 -3.29
CA ASP A 62 6.91 -17.42 -3.89
C ASP A 62 5.56 -17.66 -4.57
N ILE A 63 4.55 -16.89 -4.19
CA ILE A 63 3.19 -17.04 -4.71
C ILE A 63 2.67 -15.73 -5.31
N ALA A 64 1.93 -15.82 -6.42
CA ALA A 64 1.30 -14.65 -7.02
C ALA A 64 0.18 -14.07 -6.13
N LEU A 65 -0.16 -12.79 -6.31
CA LEU A 65 -1.25 -12.12 -5.57
C LEU A 65 -2.59 -12.87 -5.58
N SER A 66 -2.94 -13.52 -6.70
CA SER A 66 -4.16 -14.34 -6.79
C SER A 66 -4.10 -15.55 -5.85
N LYS A 67 -2.94 -16.19 -5.73
CA LYS A 67 -2.69 -17.33 -4.83
C LYS A 67 -2.62 -16.89 -3.38
N ARG A 68 -2.05 -15.71 -3.08
CA ARG A 68 -2.11 -15.09 -1.75
C ARG A 68 -3.56 -14.92 -1.26
N LYS A 69 -4.44 -14.39 -2.11
CA LYS A 69 -5.87 -14.25 -1.77
C LYS A 69 -6.55 -15.60 -1.50
N LEU A 70 -6.10 -16.68 -2.13
CA LEU A 70 -6.58 -18.04 -1.85
C LEU A 70 -6.00 -18.58 -0.55
N ALA A 71 -4.71 -18.38 -0.28
CA ALA A 71 -4.06 -18.82 0.96
C ALA A 71 -4.72 -18.19 2.18
N ILE A 72 -4.95 -16.87 2.16
CA ILE A 72 -5.65 -16.16 3.24
C ILE A 72 -7.07 -16.69 3.43
N ARG A 73 -7.82 -16.92 2.34
CA ARG A 73 -9.16 -17.53 2.40
C ARG A 73 -9.16 -18.94 3.00
N ASN A 74 -8.05 -19.66 2.90
CA ASN A 74 -7.87 -21.00 3.48
C ASN A 74 -7.17 -20.97 4.85
N GLY A 75 -7.08 -19.81 5.50
CA GLY A 75 -6.61 -19.68 6.88
C GLY A 75 -5.14 -19.31 7.03
N ALA A 76 -4.44 -18.93 5.96
CA ALA A 76 -3.11 -18.36 6.11
C ALA A 76 -3.16 -17.00 6.82
N ILE A 77 -2.25 -16.81 7.78
CA ILE A 77 -2.10 -15.59 8.55
C ILE A 77 -1.36 -14.56 7.71
N GLU A 78 -2.01 -13.42 7.47
CA GLU A 78 -1.38 -12.29 6.80
C GLU A 78 -0.35 -11.62 7.72
N THR A 79 0.82 -11.30 7.17
CA THR A 79 1.86 -10.57 7.89
C THR A 79 2.42 -9.45 7.03
N ASP A 80 3.22 -8.59 7.66
CA ASP A 80 3.88 -7.47 7.00
C ASP A 80 5.21 -7.90 6.36
N ARG A 81 5.83 -6.96 5.66
CA ARG A 81 7.15 -7.13 5.03
C ARG A 81 8.27 -7.59 5.97
N TYR A 82 8.09 -7.49 7.28
CA TYR A 82 9.09 -7.93 8.26
C TYR A 82 8.91 -9.40 8.64
N GLY A 83 7.76 -10.01 8.31
CA GLY A 83 7.43 -11.41 8.60
C GLY A 83 8.54 -12.40 8.24
N PRO A 84 9.13 -12.38 7.03
CA PRO A 84 10.22 -13.30 6.67
C PRO A 84 11.47 -13.12 7.54
N ILE A 85 11.84 -11.88 7.86
CA ILE A 85 13.02 -11.58 8.69
C ILE A 85 12.77 -12.01 10.13
N GLU A 86 11.57 -11.80 10.65
CA GLU A 86 11.17 -12.28 11.97
C GLU A 86 11.22 -13.80 12.06
N HIS A 87 10.63 -14.50 11.08
CA HIS A 87 10.64 -15.96 11.02
C HIS A 87 12.07 -16.53 10.98
N THR A 88 12.91 -16.04 10.06
CA THR A 88 14.31 -16.47 9.97
C THR A 88 15.12 -16.14 11.22
N SER A 89 14.85 -15.01 11.88
CA SER A 89 15.52 -14.64 13.13
C SER A 89 15.10 -15.56 14.28
N ARG A 90 13.84 -16.03 14.32
CA ARG A 90 13.38 -17.04 15.29
C ARG A 90 14.05 -18.39 15.07
N LEU A 91 14.14 -18.85 13.82
CA LEU A 91 14.85 -20.09 13.47
C LEU A 91 16.33 -20.00 13.90
N ALA A 92 17.00 -18.89 13.58
CA ALA A 92 18.39 -18.66 13.97
C ALA A 92 18.57 -18.64 15.51
N LEU A 93 17.64 -18.00 16.23
CA LEU A 93 17.65 -17.99 17.70
C LEU A 93 17.49 -19.39 18.27
N SER A 94 16.52 -20.16 17.78
CA SER A 94 16.27 -21.53 18.21
C SER A 94 17.51 -22.42 17.98
N ALA A 95 18.11 -22.35 16.79
CA ALA A 95 19.33 -23.09 16.47
C ALA A 95 20.52 -22.65 17.33
N ALA A 96 20.70 -21.35 17.57
CA ALA A 96 21.79 -20.83 18.40
C ALA A 96 21.66 -21.30 19.87
N VAL A 97 20.44 -21.26 20.43
CA VAL A 97 20.17 -21.75 21.78
C VAL A 97 20.42 -23.26 21.88
N ALA A 98 19.96 -24.04 20.91
CA ALA A 98 20.21 -25.49 20.88
C ALA A 98 21.71 -25.82 20.82
N ASN A 99 22.50 -24.99 20.13
CA ASN A 99 23.94 -25.16 19.99
C ASN A 99 24.77 -24.49 21.11
N GLY A 100 24.12 -23.81 22.06
CA GLY A 100 24.82 -23.04 23.11
C GLY A 100 25.61 -21.81 22.60
N ASP A 101 25.33 -21.34 21.38
CA ASP A 101 26.01 -20.20 20.77
C ASP A 101 25.37 -18.88 21.21
N GLN A 102 25.83 -18.37 22.36
CA GLN A 102 25.25 -17.18 22.97
C GLN A 102 25.38 -15.92 22.08
N VAL A 103 26.49 -15.79 21.34
CA VAL A 103 26.73 -14.63 20.48
C VAL A 103 25.69 -14.57 19.35
N ARG A 104 25.43 -15.70 18.69
CA ARG A 104 24.38 -15.77 17.66
C ARG A 104 22.98 -15.59 18.25
N ALA A 105 22.73 -16.12 19.44
CA ALA A 105 21.45 -15.94 20.12
C ALA A 105 21.17 -14.46 20.42
N ASP A 106 22.16 -13.72 20.93
CA ASP A 106 22.03 -12.30 21.24
C ASP A 106 21.81 -11.46 19.98
N HIS A 107 22.54 -11.76 18.91
CA HIS A 107 22.34 -11.08 17.61
C HIS A 107 20.92 -11.33 17.05
N ALA A 108 20.40 -12.55 17.14
CA ALA A 108 19.04 -12.88 16.71
C ALA A 108 17.99 -12.14 17.56
N ARG A 109 18.16 -12.09 18.90
CA ARG A 109 17.29 -11.32 19.81
C ARG A 109 17.29 -9.83 19.49
N ALA A 110 18.46 -9.25 19.24
CA ALA A 110 18.60 -7.84 18.87
C ALA A 110 17.83 -7.53 17.56
N LYS A 111 17.91 -8.43 16.57
CA LYS A 111 17.17 -8.28 15.32
C LYS A 111 15.65 -8.33 15.53
N LEU A 112 15.16 -9.26 16.35
CA LEU A 112 13.73 -9.35 16.71
C LEU A 112 13.26 -8.07 17.43
N SER A 113 14.01 -7.57 18.41
CA SER A 113 13.70 -6.31 19.09
C SER A 113 13.65 -5.12 18.14
N ASN A 114 14.56 -5.04 17.17
CA ASN A 114 14.54 -3.96 16.17
C ASN A 114 13.31 -4.04 15.26
N ILE A 115 12.85 -5.23 14.88
CA ILE A 115 11.61 -5.41 14.11
C ILE A 115 10.41 -4.89 14.90
N GLU A 116 10.31 -5.21 16.18
CA GLU A 116 9.23 -4.71 17.05
C GLU A 116 9.23 -3.18 17.15
N LYS A 117 10.41 -2.56 17.32
CA LYS A 117 10.54 -1.09 17.30
C LYS A 117 10.09 -0.50 15.97
N LEU A 118 10.50 -1.08 14.84
CA LEU A 118 10.11 -0.61 13.51
C LEU A 118 8.60 -0.75 13.27
N ARG A 119 7.99 -1.85 13.72
CA ARG A 119 6.53 -2.02 13.69
C ARG A 119 5.82 -1.01 14.59
N GLY A 120 6.34 -0.76 15.79
CA GLY A 120 5.82 0.24 16.71
C GLY A 120 5.87 1.64 16.10
N ALA A 121 7.00 2.05 15.54
CA ALA A 121 7.16 3.33 14.86
C ALA A 121 6.23 3.47 13.64
N ARG A 122 6.09 2.41 12.82
CA ARG A 122 5.18 2.40 11.67
C ARG A 122 3.71 2.43 12.10
N ARG A 123 3.33 1.72 13.16
CA ARG A 123 1.99 1.80 13.77
C ARG A 123 1.73 3.20 14.31
N GLY A 124 2.70 3.82 14.97
CA GLY A 124 2.63 5.21 15.40
C GLY A 124 2.45 6.17 14.22
N ALA A 125 3.24 6.04 13.15
CA ALA A 125 3.08 6.83 11.94
C ALA A 125 1.73 6.61 11.24
N LYS A 126 1.24 5.37 11.17
CA LYS A 126 -0.09 5.05 10.63
C LYS A 126 -1.21 5.57 11.52
N ALA A 127 -1.07 5.49 12.84
CA ALA A 127 -2.01 6.06 13.80
C ALA A 127 -2.02 7.59 13.70
N MET A 128 -0.88 8.25 13.51
CA MET A 128 -0.80 9.69 13.24
C MET A 128 -1.42 10.06 11.89
N ALA A 129 -1.39 9.17 10.90
CA ALA A 129 -2.12 9.34 9.64
C ALA A 129 -3.65 9.18 9.82
N HIS A 130 -4.10 8.21 10.63
CA HIS A 130 -5.52 8.06 11.02
C HIS A 130 -6.00 9.14 11.99
N LEU A 131 -5.11 9.78 12.74
CA LEU A 131 -5.40 10.95 13.60
C LEU A 131 -5.55 12.25 12.81
N LEU A 132 -5.59 12.18 11.48
CA LEU A 132 -6.26 13.17 10.65
C LEU A 132 -7.60 12.58 10.20
N PRO A 133 -8.64 12.61 11.06
CA PRO A 133 -9.99 12.10 10.76
C PRO A 133 -10.63 12.67 9.49
N ILE A 134 -10.02 13.73 8.94
CA ILE A 134 -10.40 14.42 7.72
C ILE A 134 -10.53 13.44 6.53
N ILE A 135 -9.64 12.47 6.31
CA ILE A 135 -9.72 11.60 5.09
C ILE A 135 -10.90 10.61 5.15
N ASP A 136 -11.23 10.07 6.32
CA ASP A 136 -12.35 9.16 6.48
C ASP A 136 -13.68 9.90 6.19
N GLU A 137 -13.77 11.19 6.54
CA GLU A 137 -14.92 12.04 6.18
C GLU A 137 -15.16 12.13 4.66
N LEU A 138 -14.10 12.10 3.83
CA LEU A 138 -14.23 12.09 2.38
C LEU A 138 -14.83 10.78 1.86
N ALA A 139 -14.41 9.65 2.44
CA ALA A 139 -14.92 8.33 2.06
C ALA A 139 -16.40 8.17 2.47
N ASP A 140 -16.76 8.72 3.64
CA ASP A 140 -18.11 8.63 4.21
C ASP A 140 -19.12 9.63 3.60
N CYS A 141 -18.67 10.52 2.71
CA CYS A 141 -19.56 11.46 2.02
C CYS A 141 -20.66 10.71 1.23
N LEU A 142 -21.92 11.09 1.43
CA LEU A 142 -23.08 10.45 0.79
C LEU A 142 -23.17 10.74 -0.71
N ASP A 143 -22.67 11.90 -1.16
CA ASP A 143 -22.74 12.34 -2.55
C ASP A 143 -21.53 13.20 -2.95
N ASP A 144 -21.43 13.49 -4.24
CA ASP A 144 -20.32 14.27 -4.81
C ASP A 144 -20.38 15.76 -4.45
N ALA A 145 -21.55 16.27 -4.06
CA ALA A 145 -21.67 17.65 -3.56
C ALA A 145 -20.95 17.78 -2.21
N LYS A 146 -21.12 16.80 -1.31
CA LYS A 146 -20.41 16.73 -0.03
C LYS A 146 -18.92 16.45 -0.21
N ARG A 147 -18.53 15.60 -1.17
CA ARG A 147 -17.12 15.42 -1.53
C ARG A 147 -16.48 16.72 -2.04
N ALA A 148 -17.20 17.49 -2.86
CA ALA A 148 -16.71 18.76 -3.37
C ALA A 148 -16.58 19.82 -2.26
N GLU A 149 -17.55 19.89 -1.34
CA GLU A 149 -17.50 20.75 -0.15
C GLU A 149 -16.26 20.44 0.70
N TRP A 150 -16.01 19.16 0.97
CA TRP A 150 -14.83 18.70 1.69
C TRP A 150 -13.52 19.03 0.96
N LEU A 151 -13.45 18.80 -0.36
CA LEU A 151 -12.25 19.08 -1.16
C LEU A 151 -11.90 20.58 -1.20
N LEU A 152 -12.90 21.46 -1.06
CA LEU A 152 -12.68 22.90 -0.97
C LEU A 152 -12.09 23.34 0.38
N THR A 153 -12.33 22.58 1.45
CA THR A 153 -11.93 22.95 2.82
C THR A 153 -10.72 22.16 3.34
N VAL A 154 -10.38 21.03 2.74
CA VAL A 154 -9.24 20.20 3.15
C VAL A 154 -7.92 21.01 3.16
N PRO A 155 -7.07 20.89 4.20
CA PRO A 155 -5.78 21.56 4.24
C PRO A 155 -4.83 21.13 3.10
N ASP A 156 -4.04 22.07 2.58
CA ASP A 156 -3.05 21.79 1.53
C ASP A 156 -2.02 20.71 1.94
N GLY A 157 -1.66 20.65 3.23
CA GLY A 157 -0.73 19.63 3.75
C GLY A 157 -1.25 18.20 3.62
N VAL A 158 -2.58 18.00 3.68
CA VAL A 158 -3.20 16.68 3.47
C VAL A 158 -3.12 16.30 2.00
N ILE A 159 -3.40 17.24 1.09
CA ILE A 159 -3.26 17.01 -0.35
C ILE A 159 -1.80 16.70 -0.72
N LEU A 160 -0.84 17.45 -0.16
CA LEU A 160 0.58 17.22 -0.44
C LEU A 160 1.05 15.82 -0.01
N ARG A 161 0.58 15.32 1.14
CA ARG A 161 1.02 14.04 1.69
C ARG A 161 0.27 12.85 1.11
N ASP A 162 -1.05 12.98 0.90
CA ASP A 162 -1.97 11.85 0.70
C ASP A 162 -2.68 11.87 -0.66
N ALA A 163 -2.19 12.63 -1.66
CA ALA A 163 -2.82 12.74 -2.98
C ALA A 163 -3.18 11.38 -3.62
N SER A 164 -2.36 10.34 -3.45
CA SER A 164 -2.63 9.01 -3.99
C SER A 164 -3.80 8.31 -3.30
N VAL A 165 -3.96 8.50 -1.99
CA VAL A 165 -5.08 7.94 -1.20
C VAL A 165 -6.37 8.68 -1.56
N LEU A 166 -6.33 10.02 -1.61
CA LEU A 166 -7.46 10.84 -2.03
C LEU A 166 -7.93 10.47 -3.44
N ARG A 167 -6.97 10.28 -4.37
CA ARG A 167 -7.28 9.85 -5.74
C ARG A 167 -7.98 8.49 -5.76
N ALA A 168 -7.51 7.52 -4.99
CA ALA A 168 -8.12 6.19 -4.94
C ALA A 168 -9.57 6.23 -4.46
N ILE A 169 -9.84 6.93 -3.36
CA ILE A 169 -11.20 7.11 -2.81
C ILE A 169 -12.12 7.75 -3.87
N LEU A 170 -11.67 8.86 -4.47
CA LEU A 170 -12.47 9.58 -5.46
C LEU A 170 -12.71 8.76 -6.74
N GLN A 171 -11.76 7.92 -7.14
CA GLN A 171 -11.92 6.98 -8.25
C GLN A 171 -12.93 5.88 -7.94
N GLU A 172 -12.88 5.30 -6.74
CA GLU A 172 -13.83 4.29 -6.28
C GLU A 172 -15.27 4.84 -6.23
N CYS A 173 -15.44 6.09 -5.83
CA CYS A 173 -16.73 6.78 -5.85
C CYS A 173 -17.15 7.26 -7.26
N GLY A 174 -16.30 7.13 -8.28
CA GLY A 174 -16.57 7.63 -9.64
C GLY A 174 -16.53 9.15 -9.78
N PHE A 175 -16.02 9.89 -8.78
CA PHE A 175 -16.01 11.35 -8.77
C PHE A 175 -14.80 11.93 -9.53
N VAL A 176 -14.89 11.91 -10.86
CA VAL A 176 -13.81 12.29 -11.79
C VAL A 176 -13.33 13.73 -11.58
N GLN A 177 -14.24 14.67 -11.34
CA GLN A 177 -13.90 16.08 -11.13
C GLN A 177 -13.13 16.27 -9.82
N GLY A 178 -13.46 15.49 -8.78
CA GLY A 178 -12.69 15.48 -7.53
C GLY A 178 -11.26 15.01 -7.75
N VAL A 179 -11.06 13.94 -8.52
CA VAL A 179 -9.72 13.46 -8.89
C VAL A 179 -8.91 14.55 -9.58
N ARG A 180 -9.50 15.22 -10.57
CA ARG A 180 -8.85 16.30 -11.31
C ARG A 180 -8.49 17.47 -10.39
N PHE A 181 -9.38 17.83 -9.46
CA PHE A 181 -9.13 18.88 -8.48
C PHE A 181 -7.92 18.56 -7.59
N VAL A 182 -7.83 17.34 -7.06
CA VAL A 182 -6.68 16.88 -6.26
C VAL A 182 -5.39 16.94 -7.06
N ASP A 183 -5.41 16.46 -8.30
CA ASP A 183 -4.23 16.41 -9.17
C ASP A 183 -3.69 17.81 -9.52
N VAL A 184 -4.58 18.74 -9.88
CA VAL A 184 -4.20 20.13 -10.16
C VAL A 184 -3.66 20.81 -8.90
N ARG A 185 -4.31 20.60 -7.75
CA ARG A 185 -3.90 21.23 -6.49
C ARG A 185 -2.57 20.67 -5.99
N PHE A 186 -2.36 19.36 -6.10
CA PHE A 186 -1.08 18.71 -5.82
C PHE A 186 0.05 19.20 -6.74
N ALA A 187 -0.21 19.31 -8.05
CA ALA A 187 0.76 19.82 -9.01
C ALA A 187 1.16 21.26 -8.68
N ALA A 188 0.19 22.13 -8.38
CA ALA A 188 0.47 23.51 -8.00
C ALA A 188 1.28 23.62 -6.69
N LEU A 189 0.98 22.79 -5.69
CA LEU A 189 1.76 22.77 -4.45
C LEU A 189 3.24 22.47 -4.71
N ASN A 190 3.53 21.55 -5.65
CA ASN A 190 4.88 21.14 -6.02
C ASN A 190 5.53 21.97 -7.14
N ALA A 191 4.80 22.92 -7.76
CA ALA A 191 5.32 23.69 -8.88
C ALA A 191 6.45 24.64 -8.47
N THR A 192 7.47 24.80 -9.31
CA THR A 192 8.49 25.82 -9.11
C THR A 192 7.87 27.22 -9.13
N ARG A 193 8.26 28.07 -8.18
CA ARG A 193 7.79 29.46 -8.11
C ARG A 193 8.59 30.36 -9.04
N SER A 194 7.96 31.45 -9.48
CA SER A 194 8.64 32.51 -10.22
C SER A 194 9.66 33.24 -9.34
N ALA A 195 10.44 34.15 -9.94
CA ALA A 195 11.35 35.05 -9.21
C ALA A 195 10.63 35.88 -8.13
N TYR A 196 9.31 36.05 -8.24
CA TYR A 196 8.47 36.77 -7.28
C TYR A 196 7.74 35.85 -6.29
N GLY A 197 8.10 34.57 -6.24
CA GLY A 197 7.49 33.60 -5.32
C GLY A 197 6.08 33.14 -5.73
N THR A 198 5.59 33.49 -6.92
CA THR A 198 4.24 33.18 -7.39
C THR A 198 4.19 31.95 -8.28
N LEU A 199 3.03 31.30 -8.34
CA LEU A 199 2.73 30.30 -9.37
C LEU A 199 2.71 30.95 -10.76
N ARG A 200 3.05 30.15 -11.77
CA ARG A 200 2.91 30.56 -13.17
C ARG A 200 1.44 30.92 -13.48
N PRO A 201 1.17 31.88 -14.38
CA PRO A 201 -0.19 32.31 -14.68
C PRO A 201 -1.12 31.16 -15.08
N GLU A 202 -0.62 30.19 -15.86
CA GLU A 202 -1.37 29.01 -16.30
C GLU A 202 -1.79 28.10 -15.13
N ASP A 203 -0.88 27.82 -14.19
CA ASP A 203 -1.16 26.98 -13.02
C ASP A 203 -2.16 27.67 -12.08
N ARG A 204 -2.00 28.99 -11.90
CA ARG A 204 -2.93 29.81 -11.12
C ARG A 204 -4.33 29.82 -11.75
N HIS A 205 -4.42 29.98 -13.07
CA HIS A 205 -5.69 29.97 -13.79
C HIS A 205 -6.38 28.62 -13.67
N LEU A 206 -5.64 27.52 -13.84
CA LEU A 206 -6.19 26.17 -13.71
C LEU A 206 -6.72 25.89 -12.29
N LEU A 207 -5.99 26.32 -11.25
CA LEU A 207 -6.50 26.25 -9.86
C LEU A 207 -7.81 27.01 -9.66
N MET A 208 -7.91 28.22 -10.23
CA MET A 208 -9.15 29.02 -10.14
C MET A 208 -10.31 28.34 -10.85
N LEU A 209 -10.06 27.74 -12.02
CA LEU A 209 -11.06 26.98 -12.77
C LEU A 209 -11.56 25.78 -11.96
N GLU A 210 -10.66 24.93 -11.46
CA GLU A 210 -11.07 23.74 -10.70
C GLU A 210 -11.81 24.10 -9.40
N ARG A 211 -11.42 25.19 -8.72
CA ARG A 211 -12.18 25.71 -7.55
C ARG A 211 -13.59 26.14 -7.93
N THR A 212 -13.75 26.76 -9.10
CA THR A 212 -15.07 27.18 -9.60
C THR A 212 -15.94 25.96 -9.90
N VAL A 213 -15.37 24.94 -10.54
CA VAL A 213 -16.02 23.64 -10.80
C VAL A 213 -16.48 22.98 -9.48
N MET A 214 -15.58 22.84 -8.50
CA MET A 214 -15.94 22.24 -7.21
C MET A 214 -17.03 23.04 -6.49
N ARG A 215 -16.99 24.38 -6.51
CA ARG A 215 -18.03 25.21 -5.89
C ARG A 215 -19.39 25.00 -6.54
N ALA A 216 -19.45 24.86 -7.86
CA ALA A 216 -20.68 24.61 -8.57
C ALA A 216 -21.25 23.21 -8.26
N ILE A 217 -20.38 22.20 -8.14
CA ILE A 217 -20.78 20.83 -7.73
C ILE A 217 -21.29 20.82 -6.29
N ALA A 218 -20.60 21.50 -5.37
CA ALA A 218 -21.02 21.61 -3.97
C ALA A 218 -22.37 22.33 -3.81
N ALA A 219 -22.68 23.30 -4.69
CA ALA A 219 -23.96 24.01 -4.70
C ALA A 219 -25.12 23.21 -5.36
N SER A 220 -24.89 21.96 -5.78
CA SER A 220 -25.87 21.06 -6.41
C SER A 220 -26.43 21.50 -7.78
N GLY A 221 -26.01 22.67 -8.31
CA GLY A 221 -26.43 23.22 -9.61
C GLY A 221 -25.45 22.95 -10.76
N TRP A 222 -24.64 21.89 -10.67
CA TRP A 222 -23.62 21.58 -11.67
C TRP A 222 -24.20 20.87 -12.90
N GLU A 223 -24.24 21.58 -14.02
CA GLU A 223 -24.35 20.98 -15.35
C GLU A 223 -22.95 20.71 -15.91
N ARG A 224 -22.69 19.48 -16.35
CA ARG A 224 -21.41 19.09 -16.96
C ARG A 224 -21.15 19.98 -18.18
N PRO A 225 -20.02 20.72 -18.24
CA PRO A 225 -19.65 21.44 -19.45
C PRO A 225 -19.48 20.43 -20.58
N GLN A 226 -20.35 20.50 -21.59
CA GLN A 226 -20.24 19.69 -22.80
C GLN A 226 -18.96 20.13 -23.54
N PRO A 227 -18.07 19.20 -23.92
CA PRO A 227 -16.92 19.55 -24.73
C PRO A 227 -17.42 19.95 -26.13
N GLY A 228 -17.44 21.26 -26.43
CA GLY A 228 -17.66 21.77 -27.79
C GLY A 228 -18.64 22.93 -28.00
N SER A 229 -19.07 23.68 -26.98
CA SER A 229 -19.87 24.89 -27.23
C SER A 229 -19.00 26.01 -27.85
N PRO A 230 -19.40 26.60 -28.99
CA PRO A 230 -18.58 27.60 -29.70
C PRO A 230 -18.39 28.84 -28.85
N ARG A 231 -17.19 29.45 -28.93
CA ARG A 231 -16.91 30.77 -28.34
C ARG A 231 -18.00 31.73 -28.82
N ARG A 232 -18.82 32.24 -27.90
CA ARG A 232 -19.61 33.43 -28.19
C ARG A 232 -18.64 34.59 -28.20
N GLU A 233 -18.28 35.02 -29.41
CA GLU A 233 -17.75 36.36 -29.62
C GLU A 233 -18.87 37.36 -29.31
N GLY A 234 -18.55 38.30 -28.43
CA GLY A 234 -19.38 39.42 -28.01
C GLY A 234 -18.50 40.39 -27.24
#